data_AF-A0A2N2LS88-F1
#
_entry.id   AF-A0A2N2LS88-F1
#
_cell.length_a   1.000
_cell.length_b   1.000
_cell.length_c   1.000
_cell.angle_alpha   90.00
_cell.angle_beta   90.00
_cell.angle_gamma   90.00
#
_symmetry.space_group_name_H-M   'P 1'
#
loop_
_entity.id
_entity.type
_entity.pdbx_description
1 polymer ?
#
loop_
_entity_poly.entity_id
_entity_poly.type
_entity_poly.pdbx_seq_one_letter_code
_entity_poly.pdbx_strand_id
1 'polypeptide(L)' 'MKVYSREYPLFSLCGLNCGLCPRYQTEGVSKCPGCGGADFYQKHPSCAVINCTLKHDQVEFCFQCSS' A
#
# COMPACT_ATOMS: atom_id res chain seq x y z
N MET A 1 0.07 9.21 9.60
CA MET A 1 -0.97 8.73 8.65
C MET A 1 -2.09 8.11 9.47
N LYS A 2 -3.38 8.30 9.11
CA LYS A 2 -4.44 7.47 9.70
C LYS A 2 -4.21 6.01 9.30
N VAL A 3 -4.74 5.07 10.08
CA VAL A 3 -4.75 3.65 9.72
C VAL A 3 -5.43 3.54 8.36
N TYR A 4 -4.71 2.99 7.38
CA TYR A 4 -5.18 2.77 6.01
C TYR A 4 -4.92 1.32 5.65
N SER A 5 -5.98 0.60 5.35
CA SER A 5 -5.96 -0.82 5.02
C SER A 5 -6.54 -1.05 3.64
N ARG A 6 -6.05 -2.07 2.94
CA ARG A 6 -6.53 -2.46 1.62
C ARG A 6 -6.85 -3.95 1.56
N GLU A 7 -7.76 -4.31 0.67
CA GLU A 7 -8.11 -5.71 0.41
C GLU A 7 -6.98 -6.44 -0.34
N TYR A 8 -6.29 -5.74 -1.25
CA TYR A 8 -5.28 -6.33 -2.14
C TYR A 8 -3.87 -5.70 -1.98
N PRO A 9 -3.21 -5.84 -0.81
CA PRO A 9 -1.93 -5.19 -0.52
C PRO A 9 -0.73 -5.72 -1.35
N LEU A 10 -0.90 -6.87 -2.04
CA LEU A 10 0.10 -7.39 -2.99
C LEU A 10 0.21 -6.53 -4.26
N PHE A 11 -0.88 -5.92 -4.68
CA PHE A 11 -0.89 -5.03 -5.84
C PHE A 11 -0.66 -3.61 -5.34
N SER A 12 0.52 -3.04 -5.57
CA SER A 12 0.82 -1.73 -5.00
C SER A 12 -0.01 -0.65 -5.70
N LEU A 13 -0.38 0.39 -4.94
CA LEU A 13 -1.06 1.56 -5.49
C LEU A 13 -0.19 2.32 -6.51
N CYS A 14 1.14 2.24 -6.41
CA CYS A 14 2.04 2.93 -7.34
C CYS A 14 2.25 2.17 -8.67
N GLY A 15 1.56 1.04 -8.88
CA GLY A 15 1.69 0.22 -10.09
C GLY A 15 2.84 -0.80 -10.05
N LEU A 16 3.67 -0.80 -9.00
CA LEU A 16 4.61 -1.88 -8.73
C LEU A 16 3.88 -3.09 -8.13
N ASN A 17 4.45 -4.29 -8.23
CA ASN A 17 3.89 -5.46 -7.55
C ASN A 17 4.62 -5.66 -6.22
N CYS A 18 3.94 -5.45 -5.08
CA CYS A 18 4.53 -5.69 -3.76
C CYS A 18 4.97 -7.15 -3.61
N GLY A 19 4.27 -8.10 -4.23
CA GLY A 19 4.66 -9.51 -4.29
C GLY A 19 6.01 -9.76 -4.99
N LEU A 20 6.50 -8.83 -5.81
CA LEU A 20 7.83 -8.94 -6.42
C LEU A 20 8.92 -8.25 -5.59
N CYS A 21 8.55 -7.54 -4.51
CA CYS A 21 9.51 -6.84 -3.67
C CYS A 21 10.22 -7.81 -2.71
N PRO A 22 11.57 -7.84 -2.65
CA PRO A 22 12.30 -8.66 -1.69
C PRO A 22 11.92 -8.40 -0.23
N ARG A 23 11.52 -7.16 0.09
CA ARG A 23 11.09 -6.77 1.45
C ARG A 23 9.74 -7.36 1.83
N TYR A 24 8.87 -7.57 0.87
CA TYR A 24 7.60 -8.29 1.07
C TYR A 24 7.84 -9.79 1.22
N GLN A 25 8.79 -10.34 0.47
CA GLN A 25 9.16 -11.77 0.52
C GLN A 25 10.07 -12.14 1.69
N THR A 26 10.59 -11.15 2.43
CA THR A 26 11.44 -11.41 3.60
C THR A 26 10.67 -12.18 4.67
N GLU A 27 11.29 -13.22 5.23
CA GLU A 27 10.80 -13.90 6.42
C GLU A 27 11.34 -13.20 7.68
N GLY A 28 10.46 -12.79 8.59
CA GLY A 28 10.83 -12.15 9.86
C GLY A 28 10.04 -10.88 10.18
N VAL A 29 10.31 -10.29 11.35
CA VAL A 29 9.57 -9.12 11.88
C VAL A 29 9.63 -7.89 10.98
N SER A 30 10.72 -7.76 10.23
CA SER A 30 10.95 -6.64 9.31
C SER A 30 10.18 -6.78 8.00
N LYS A 31 9.43 -7.88 7.76
CA LYS A 31 8.64 -8.09 6.55
C LYS A 31 7.74 -6.89 6.26
N CYS A 32 7.83 -6.38 5.03
CA CYS A 32 6.91 -5.38 4.52
C CYS A 32 5.53 -6.04 4.33
N PRO A 33 4.44 -5.47 4.86
CA PRO A 33 3.12 -6.08 4.79
C PRO A 33 2.44 -5.87 3.42
N GLY A 34 3.08 -5.16 2.48
CA GLY A 34 2.47 -4.71 1.24
C GLY A 34 1.76 -3.36 1.41
N CYS A 35 1.43 -2.71 0.30
CA CYS A 35 0.87 -1.37 0.30
C CYS A 35 -0.49 -1.34 1.01
N GLY A 36 -0.60 -0.64 2.14
CA GLY A 36 -1.83 -0.66 2.96
C GLY A 36 -2.07 -1.99 3.68
N GLY A 37 -1.06 -2.83 3.84
CA GLY A 37 -1.15 -4.02 4.68
C GLY A 37 -1.08 -3.69 6.18
N ALA A 38 -1.26 -4.71 7.03
CA ALA A 38 -1.22 -4.56 8.49
C ALA A 38 0.07 -3.87 8.96
N ASP A 39 -0.05 -2.84 9.80
CA ASP A 39 1.04 -2.02 10.32
C ASP A 39 1.91 -1.31 9.26
N PHE A 40 1.44 -1.17 8.01
CA PHE A 40 2.21 -0.49 6.96
C PHE A 40 2.66 0.92 7.38
N TYR A 41 1.76 1.68 7.99
CA TYR A 41 2.03 3.05 8.47
C TYR A 41 3.00 3.12 9.67
N GLN A 42 3.28 1.99 10.33
CA GLN A 42 4.29 1.89 11.39
C GLN A 42 5.67 1.53 10.84
N LYS A 43 5.70 0.78 9.74
CA LYS A 43 6.94 0.27 9.10
C LYS A 43 7.47 1.18 7.99
N HIS A 44 6.63 2.05 7.43
CA HIS A 44 6.97 2.90 6.30
C HIS A 44 6.62 4.37 6.56
N PRO A 45 7.39 5.31 5.99
CA PRO A 45 7.04 6.72 5.99
C PRO A 45 5.73 6.96 5.22
N SER A 46 5.22 8.19 5.30
CA SER A 46 4.02 8.58 4.54
C SER A 46 4.19 8.31 3.05
N CYS A 47 3.20 7.65 2.45
CA CYS A 47 3.19 7.33 1.03
C CYS A 47 2.34 8.35 0.27
N ALA A 48 2.91 9.04 -0.72
CA ALA A 48 2.18 10.00 -1.54
C ALA A 48 1.00 9.36 -2.28
N VAL A 49 1.14 8.10 -2.73
CA VAL A 49 0.09 7.40 -3.48
C VAL A 49 -1.07 6.98 -2.57
N ILE A 50 -0.79 6.55 -1.33
CA ILE A 50 -1.86 6.32 -0.34
C ILE A 50 -2.59 7.64 -0.03
N ASN A 51 -1.87 8.75 0.11
CA ASN A 51 -2.51 10.05 0.30
C ASN A 51 -3.33 10.48 -0.93
N CYS A 52 -2.95 10.04 -2.14
CA CYS A 52 -3.72 10.28 -3.36
C CYS A 52 -5.08 9.56 -3.30
N THR A 53 -5.11 8.24 -3.09
CA THR A 53 -6.39 7.50 -2.98
C THR A 53 -7.29 8.04 -1.88
N LEU A 54 -6.73 8.45 -0.73
CA LEU A 54 -7.51 9.10 0.35
C LEU A 54 -8.22 10.40 -0.08
N LYS A 55 -7.73 11.07 -1.13
CA LYS A 55 -8.35 12.28 -1.72
C LYS A 55 -9.29 11.99 -2.88
N HIS A 56 -9.21 10.78 -3.46
CA HIS A 56 -9.97 10.34 -4.62
C HIS A 56 -10.83 9.13 -4.24
N ASP A 57 -11.76 9.33 -3.30
CA ASP A 57 -12.77 8.35 -2.89
C ASP A 57 -12.25 7.00 -2.38
N GLN A 58 -10.99 6.94 -1.95
CA GLN A 58 -10.37 5.72 -1.42
C GLN A 58 -10.39 4.54 -2.40
N VAL A 59 -10.28 4.82 -3.70
CA VAL A 59 -10.23 3.76 -4.73
C VAL A 59 -9.10 2.78 -4.49
N GLU A 60 -9.37 1.50 -4.77
CA GLU A 60 -8.40 0.41 -4.61
C GLU A 60 -7.29 0.46 -5.65
N PHE A 61 -7.62 0.88 -6.87
CA PHE A 61 -6.67 0.96 -7.96
C PHE A 61 -6.76 2.29 -8.69
N CYS A 62 -5.62 2.78 -9.19
CA CYS A 62 -5.53 4.06 -9.88
C CYS A 62 -6.52 4.16 -11.07
N PHE A 63 -6.75 3.07 -11.80
CA PHE A 63 -7.68 3.06 -12.95
C PHE A 63 -9.16 3.22 -12.56
N GLN A 64 -9.51 3.03 -11.29
CA GLN A 64 -10.88 3.24 -10.79
C GLN A 64 -11.14 4.72 -10.46
N CYS A 65 -10.09 5.54 -10.48
CA CYS A 65 -10.21 6.98 -10.25
C CYS A 65 -11.04 7.62 -11.36
N SER A 66 -11.99 8.48 -10.99
CA SER A 66 -12.86 9.20 -11.94
C SER A 66 -12.20 10.42 -12.59
N SER A 67 -11.01 10.78 -12.15
CA SER A 67 -10.25 11.99 -12.54
C SER A 67 -8.87 11.63 -13.06
#